data_AF-A0A933YZD0-F1
#
_entry.id   AF-A0A933YZD0-F1
#
_cell.length_a   1.000
_cell.length_b   1.000
_cell.length_c   1.000
_cell.angle_alpha   90.00
_cell.angle_beta   90.00
_cell.angle_gamma   90.00
#
_symmetry.space_group_name_H-M   'P 1'
#
loop_
_entity.id
_entity.type
_entity.pdbx_description
1 polymer ?
#
loop_
_entity_poly.entity_id
_entity_poly.type
_entity_poly.pdbx_seq_one_letter_code
_entity_poly.pdbx_strand_id
1 'polypeptide(L)'
;MPGQQHTGRRPPPQPPKPPVQINPNTTVSATPASGGYSATRRNRDGSQTTMTTTSLPNGRTQVSGFTSRTDQASGATTRTYTDGSRVTAGRDFVRHQTASGYSETIHRDGRREGRWRDGRRMYHDEYHHRRHHDGRTERFIKRAVVATLVAGALVALAAPLIQEYNVEPVNGVETYTYQPVTYDPPVYQTVYQPLPAPIPVVVGCVVCPPPVVVYQQPVVAYQEPAVLLTDLQIATAMNDGMAVYAPPPMAAGQAPDPQVQALAAEVASLQQEVASAAATNDALKGQLAEQQVQLADQQAQTAGLQAQVGAEQARQVQISEEVRQQIRQQVLEEIALHQQKKPLTLTHVMTSAHAQNYIFQISGMIEAADLSTNEPVVLTTGDLIKFYQVPGEGEVAAQMMVVTSKSPAVRPGSVVMIGLTDLQEMLNAFSQRLEQNMKKVADHAAAPQR
;
A
#
# COMPACT_ATOMS: atom_id res chain seq x y z
N MET A 1 -21.55 -41.73 20.54
CA MET A 1 -22.20 -40.42 20.37
C MET A 1 -21.11 -39.34 20.42
N PRO A 2 -20.40 -39.04 19.31
CA PRO A 2 -19.42 -37.97 19.29
C PRO A 2 -20.09 -36.63 18.96
N GLY A 3 -19.75 -35.60 19.74
CA GLY A 3 -20.31 -34.26 19.70
C GLY A 3 -19.96 -33.48 18.44
N GLN A 4 -20.94 -32.70 17.97
CA GLN A 4 -20.83 -31.77 16.87
C GLN A 4 -19.85 -30.64 17.23
N GLN A 5 -18.78 -30.52 16.46
CA GLN A 5 -17.96 -29.32 16.42
C GLN A 5 -18.73 -28.25 15.63
N HIS A 6 -19.09 -27.15 16.29
CA HIS A 6 -19.59 -25.95 15.63
C HIS A 6 -18.48 -25.37 14.75
N THR A 7 -18.57 -25.62 13.44
CA THR A 7 -17.84 -24.85 12.44
C THR A 7 -18.42 -23.44 12.42
N GLY A 8 -17.73 -22.50 13.08
CA GLY A 8 -18.07 -21.08 13.06
C GLY A 8 -17.85 -20.48 11.66
N ARG A 9 -18.74 -20.79 10.71
CA ARG A 9 -18.88 -20.02 9.47
C ARG A 9 -19.34 -18.61 9.87
N ARG A 10 -18.46 -17.61 9.71
CA ARG A 10 -18.89 -16.21 9.76
C ARG A 10 -19.98 -16.00 8.69
N PRO A 11 -21.03 -15.20 8.98
CA PRO A 11 -22.04 -14.88 7.99
C PRO A 11 -21.41 -14.24 6.75
N PRO A 12 -21.95 -14.48 5.54
CA PRO A 12 -21.53 -13.73 4.36
C PRO A 12 -21.73 -12.23 4.59
N PRO A 13 -20.89 -11.36 3.97
CA PRO A 13 -21.10 -9.92 4.03
C PRO A 13 -22.53 -9.58 3.62
N GLN A 14 -23.25 -8.79 4.42
CA GLN A 14 -24.57 -8.32 4.02
C GLN A 14 -24.45 -7.50 2.73
N PRO A 15 -25.39 -7.66 1.77
CA PRO A 15 -25.38 -6.87 0.56
C PRO A 15 -25.50 -5.38 0.90
N PRO A 16 -24.77 -4.50 0.19
CA PRO A 16 -24.82 -3.07 0.44
C PRO A 16 -26.25 -2.54 0.28
N LYS A 17 -26.67 -1.68 1.20
CA LYS A 17 -28.01 -1.04 1.13
C LYS A 17 -28.11 -0.17 -0.12
N PRO A 18 -29.32 -0.06 -0.72
CA PRO A 18 -29.50 0.77 -1.90
C PRO A 18 -29.20 2.26 -1.58
N PRO A 19 -28.58 2.99 -2.53
CA PRO A 19 -28.30 4.41 -2.37
C PRO A 19 -29.58 5.23 -2.16
N VAL A 20 -29.54 6.20 -1.24
CA VAL A 20 -30.59 7.20 -1.06
C VAL A 20 -30.30 8.40 -1.94
N GLN A 21 -31.21 8.69 -2.85
CA GLN A 21 -31.13 9.90 -3.67
C GLN A 21 -31.60 11.11 -2.86
N ILE A 22 -30.75 12.12 -2.71
CA ILE A 22 -31.07 13.34 -1.94
C ILE A 22 -31.49 14.51 -2.84
N ASN A 23 -31.07 14.49 -4.11
CA ASN A 23 -31.54 15.39 -5.17
C ASN A 23 -31.25 14.78 -6.56
N PRO A 24 -31.58 15.45 -7.69
CA PRO A 24 -31.41 14.87 -9.03
C PRO A 24 -29.98 14.49 -9.41
N ASN A 25 -28.96 15.07 -8.78
CA ASN A 25 -27.56 14.86 -9.14
C ASN A 25 -26.70 14.27 -8.02
N THR A 26 -27.25 14.02 -6.83
CA THR A 26 -26.53 13.49 -5.66
C THR A 26 -27.23 12.27 -5.06
N THR A 27 -26.43 11.23 -4.84
CA THR A 27 -26.83 9.98 -4.16
C THR A 27 -25.91 9.71 -2.98
N VAL A 28 -26.46 9.11 -1.92
CA VAL A 28 -25.74 8.77 -0.68
C VAL A 28 -25.92 7.30 -0.37
N SER A 29 -24.83 6.61 -0.08
CA SER A 29 -24.82 5.19 0.30
C SER A 29 -24.11 5.03 1.64
N ALA A 30 -24.73 4.32 2.57
CA ALA A 30 -24.07 3.91 3.79
C ALA A 30 -22.90 2.95 3.47
N THR A 31 -21.73 3.16 4.08
CA THR A 31 -20.52 2.34 3.95
C THR A 31 -20.24 1.53 5.24
N PRO A 32 -20.73 0.28 5.35
CA PRO A 32 -20.74 -0.46 6.62
C PRO A 32 -19.35 -0.74 7.21
N ALA A 33 -18.34 -1.02 6.38
CA ALA A 33 -16.99 -1.32 6.88
C ALA A 33 -16.22 -0.07 7.33
N SER A 34 -16.48 1.08 6.71
CA SER A 34 -15.86 2.35 7.10
C SER A 34 -16.66 3.09 8.17
N GLY A 35 -17.81 2.56 8.62
CA GLY A 35 -18.66 3.21 9.62
C GLY A 35 -19.03 4.65 9.25
N GLY A 36 -19.34 4.90 7.98
CA GLY A 36 -19.74 6.22 7.49
C GLY A 36 -20.56 6.12 6.21
N TYR A 37 -20.45 7.09 5.33
CA TYR A 37 -21.20 7.09 4.07
C TYR A 37 -20.35 7.59 2.90
N SER A 38 -20.67 7.10 1.70
CA SER A 38 -20.24 7.65 0.42
C SER A 38 -21.36 8.54 -0.12
N ALA A 39 -21.01 9.71 -0.64
CA ALA A 39 -21.91 10.58 -1.38
C ALA A 39 -21.29 10.87 -2.74
N THR A 40 -22.10 10.74 -3.79
CA THR A 40 -21.65 10.90 -5.16
C THR A 40 -22.50 11.96 -5.84
N ARG A 41 -21.86 12.99 -6.38
CA ARG A 41 -22.49 14.10 -7.10
C ARG A 41 -22.02 14.15 -8.55
N ARG A 42 -22.96 14.28 -9.50
CA ARG A 42 -22.66 14.61 -10.89
C ARG A 42 -22.65 16.13 -11.08
N ASN A 43 -21.56 16.63 -11.64
CA ASN A 43 -21.33 18.04 -11.88
C ASN A 43 -21.80 18.47 -13.26
N ARG A 44 -22.01 19.78 -13.42
CA ARG A 44 -22.48 20.38 -14.69
C ARG A 44 -21.49 20.25 -15.83
N ASP A 45 -20.20 20.19 -15.51
CA ASP A 45 -19.11 20.02 -16.48
C ASP A 45 -18.93 18.55 -16.94
N GLY A 46 -19.80 17.65 -16.47
CA GLY A 46 -19.75 16.21 -16.76
C GLY A 46 -18.81 15.42 -15.84
N SER A 47 -18.09 16.07 -14.92
CA SER A 47 -17.32 15.37 -13.89
C SER A 47 -18.22 14.77 -12.80
N GLN A 48 -17.66 13.87 -12.00
CA GLN A 48 -18.34 13.25 -10.87
C GLN A 48 -17.47 13.36 -9.63
N THR A 49 -18.02 13.88 -8.54
CA THR A 49 -17.32 13.98 -7.26
C THR A 49 -17.87 12.96 -6.29
N THR A 50 -16.99 12.15 -5.72
CA THR A 50 -17.31 11.20 -4.66
C THR A 50 -16.65 11.67 -3.37
N MET A 51 -17.42 11.70 -2.29
CA MET A 51 -16.97 11.96 -0.92
C MET A 51 -17.25 10.72 -0.08
N THR A 52 -16.26 10.24 0.65
CA THR A 52 -16.40 9.18 1.63
C THR A 52 -16.14 9.72 3.01
N THR A 53 -16.96 9.31 3.98
CA THR A 53 -16.78 9.61 5.39
C THR A 53 -16.45 8.35 6.18
N THR A 54 -15.60 8.51 7.18
CA THR A 54 -15.07 7.40 7.99
C THR A 54 -14.97 7.86 9.45
N SER A 55 -15.70 7.23 10.37
CA SER A 55 -15.66 7.50 11.83
C SER A 55 -14.49 6.87 12.59
N LEU A 56 -13.39 7.59 12.78
CA LEU A 56 -12.20 7.13 13.49
C LEU A 56 -12.48 6.56 14.90
N PRO A 57 -11.61 5.67 15.45
CA PRO A 57 -11.80 5.07 16.79
C PRO A 57 -11.96 6.08 17.94
N ASN A 58 -11.42 7.29 17.78
CA ASN A 58 -11.55 8.39 18.74
C ASN A 58 -12.90 9.15 18.61
N GLY A 59 -13.86 8.63 17.85
CA GLY A 59 -15.17 9.24 17.61
C GLY A 59 -15.18 10.39 16.60
N ARG A 60 -14.03 10.79 16.03
CA ARG A 60 -13.97 11.84 15.01
C ARG A 60 -14.34 11.29 13.64
N THR A 61 -15.12 12.04 12.86
CA THR A 61 -15.36 11.72 11.46
C THR A 61 -14.30 12.34 10.58
N GLN A 62 -13.70 11.53 9.72
CA GLN A 62 -12.83 11.97 8.66
C GLN A 62 -13.55 11.95 7.32
N VAL A 63 -13.21 12.91 6.46
CA VAL A 63 -13.75 13.06 5.12
C VAL A 63 -12.60 12.95 4.12
N SER A 64 -12.81 12.17 3.08
CA SER A 64 -11.94 12.09 1.90
C SER A 64 -12.80 12.18 0.64
N GLY A 65 -12.22 12.57 -0.48
CA GLY A 65 -12.96 12.55 -1.74
C GLY A 65 -12.09 12.61 -2.97
N PHE A 66 -12.72 12.41 -4.11
CA PHE A 66 -12.09 12.58 -5.41
C PHE A 66 -13.10 13.11 -6.44
N THR A 67 -12.60 13.82 -7.44
CA THR A 67 -13.36 14.11 -8.66
C THR A 67 -12.83 13.24 -9.79
N SER A 68 -13.74 12.57 -10.49
CA SER A 68 -13.49 11.80 -11.71
C SER A 68 -13.91 12.60 -12.93
N ARG A 69 -13.04 12.65 -13.95
CA ARG A 69 -13.31 13.29 -15.24
C ARG A 69 -12.80 12.43 -16.38
N THR A 70 -13.62 12.22 -17.39
CA THR A 70 -13.23 11.54 -18.62
C THR A 70 -12.87 12.56 -19.70
N ASP A 71 -11.69 12.43 -20.27
CA ASP A 71 -11.26 13.18 -21.43
C ASP A 71 -11.91 12.60 -22.70
N GLN A 72 -12.62 13.43 -23.46
CA GLN A 72 -13.38 12.96 -24.62
C GLN A 72 -12.48 12.56 -25.81
N ALA A 73 -11.30 13.15 -25.94
CA ALA A 73 -10.41 12.90 -27.07
C ALA A 73 -9.67 11.56 -26.92
N SER A 74 -9.15 11.28 -25.72
CA SER A 74 -8.38 10.06 -25.43
C SER A 74 -9.22 8.94 -24.82
N GLY A 75 -10.41 9.24 -24.29
CA GLY A 75 -11.20 8.32 -23.48
C GLY A 75 -10.61 8.04 -22.09
N ALA A 76 -9.48 8.69 -21.74
CA ALA A 76 -8.83 8.48 -20.45
C ALA A 76 -9.65 9.08 -19.32
N THR A 77 -9.78 8.34 -18.22
CA THR A 77 -10.44 8.83 -17.01
C THR A 77 -9.40 9.21 -15.97
N THR A 78 -9.48 10.45 -15.49
CA THR A 78 -8.62 10.96 -14.43
C THR A 78 -9.42 11.18 -13.17
N ARG A 79 -8.98 10.56 -12.07
CA ARG A 79 -9.44 10.84 -10.72
C ARG A 79 -8.41 11.72 -10.02
N THR A 80 -8.86 12.83 -9.45
CA THR A 80 -8.04 13.71 -8.60
C THR A 80 -8.55 13.63 -7.18
N TYR A 81 -7.68 13.31 -6.23
CA TYR A 81 -8.01 13.09 -4.83
C TYR A 81 -7.76 14.35 -3.99
N THR A 82 -8.43 14.45 -2.85
CA THR A 82 -8.30 15.57 -1.91
C THR A 82 -6.90 15.72 -1.31
N ASP A 83 -6.07 14.68 -1.36
CA ASP A 83 -4.68 14.71 -0.93
C ASP A 83 -3.71 15.21 -2.03
N GLY A 84 -4.22 15.51 -3.23
CA GLY A 84 -3.45 15.95 -4.38
C GLY A 84 -2.90 14.83 -5.26
N SER A 85 -3.12 13.56 -4.90
CA SER A 85 -2.81 12.44 -5.78
C SER A 85 -3.80 12.37 -6.95
N ARG A 86 -3.36 11.75 -8.04
CA ARG A 86 -4.14 11.55 -9.26
C ARG A 86 -3.95 10.14 -9.80
N VAL A 87 -5.01 9.57 -10.35
CA VAL A 87 -4.98 8.31 -11.10
C VAL A 87 -5.58 8.56 -12.47
N THR A 88 -4.81 8.33 -13.53
CA THR A 88 -5.26 8.43 -14.91
C THR A 88 -5.28 7.04 -15.54
N ALA A 89 -6.46 6.51 -15.80
CA ALA A 89 -6.66 5.25 -16.52
C ALA A 89 -6.91 5.53 -18.00
N GLY A 90 -5.97 5.13 -18.85
CA GLY A 90 -6.08 5.15 -20.31
C GLY A 90 -6.48 3.79 -20.88
N ARG A 91 -6.39 3.66 -22.21
CA ARG A 91 -6.73 2.42 -22.93
C ARG A 91 -5.74 1.28 -22.63
N ASP A 92 -4.47 1.62 -22.47
CA ASP A 92 -3.34 0.70 -22.41
C ASP A 92 -2.37 1.02 -21.26
N PHE A 93 -2.77 1.92 -20.36
CA PHE A 93 -1.97 2.27 -19.19
C PHE A 93 -2.84 2.73 -18.03
N VAL A 94 -2.30 2.60 -16.82
CA VAL A 94 -2.73 3.32 -15.64
C VAL A 94 -1.56 4.15 -15.15
N ARG A 95 -1.77 5.44 -14.93
CA ARG A 95 -0.76 6.33 -14.36
C ARG A 95 -1.20 6.77 -12.98
N HIS A 96 -0.37 6.47 -12.00
CA HIS A 96 -0.48 7.00 -10.65
C HIS A 96 0.43 8.21 -10.53
N GLN A 97 -0.09 9.31 -9.98
CA GLN A 97 0.69 10.50 -9.70
C GLN A 97 0.42 10.95 -8.27
N THR A 98 1.47 11.25 -7.55
CA THR A 98 1.41 11.69 -6.15
C THR A 98 1.34 13.21 -6.07
N ALA A 99 0.98 13.74 -4.90
CA ALA A 99 1.03 15.17 -4.63
C ALA A 99 2.45 15.76 -4.74
N SER A 100 3.50 14.94 -4.62
CA SER A 100 4.89 15.38 -4.79
C SER A 100 5.28 15.59 -6.26
N GLY A 101 4.47 15.06 -7.17
CA GLY A 101 4.70 15.04 -8.61
C GLY A 101 5.47 13.81 -9.09
N TYR A 102 5.85 12.88 -8.22
CA TYR A 102 6.23 11.54 -8.68
C TYR A 102 5.08 10.88 -9.43
N SER A 103 5.38 10.23 -10.54
CA SER A 103 4.41 9.46 -11.31
C SER A 103 4.97 8.10 -11.71
N GLU A 104 4.10 7.10 -11.66
CA GLU A 104 4.36 5.75 -12.12
C GLU A 104 3.30 5.41 -13.18
N THR A 105 3.75 5.02 -14.38
CA THR A 105 2.87 4.50 -15.43
C THR A 105 3.05 2.99 -15.51
N ILE A 106 1.95 2.25 -15.41
CA ILE A 106 1.89 0.80 -15.59
C ILE A 106 1.17 0.55 -16.92
N HIS A 107 1.84 -0.10 -17.86
CA HIS A 107 1.28 -0.44 -19.15
C HIS A 107 0.51 -1.76 -19.09
N ARG A 108 -0.45 -1.94 -19.99
CA ARG A 108 -1.25 -3.18 -20.11
C ARG A 108 -0.39 -4.42 -20.36
N ASP A 109 0.77 -4.23 -21.00
CA ASP A 109 1.75 -5.29 -21.24
C ASP A 109 2.69 -5.49 -20.05
N GLY A 110 2.40 -4.95 -18.87
CA GLY A 110 3.14 -5.16 -17.64
C GLY A 110 4.40 -4.33 -17.46
N ARG A 111 4.87 -3.64 -18.50
CA ARG A 111 6.01 -2.71 -18.37
C ARG A 111 5.63 -1.52 -17.50
N ARG A 112 6.60 -1.00 -16.75
CA ARG A 112 6.45 0.18 -15.90
C ARG A 112 7.47 1.27 -16.24
N GLU A 113 7.09 2.52 -15.98
CA GLU A 113 8.02 3.65 -15.96
C GLU A 113 7.75 4.57 -14.78
N GLY A 114 8.82 4.99 -14.10
CA GLY A 114 8.76 5.96 -13.02
C GLY A 114 9.36 7.30 -13.46
N ARG A 115 8.69 8.41 -13.16
CA ARG A 115 9.14 9.77 -13.47
C ARG A 115 8.99 10.69 -12.28
N TRP A 116 9.96 11.58 -12.11
CA TRP A 116 9.88 12.66 -11.12
C TRP A 116 9.07 13.85 -11.64
N ARG A 117 8.76 14.80 -10.76
CA ARG A 117 7.91 15.97 -11.05
C ARG A 117 8.43 16.87 -12.19
N ASP A 118 9.72 16.81 -12.48
CA ASP A 118 10.38 17.54 -13.58
C ASP A 118 10.41 16.74 -14.89
N GLY A 119 9.77 15.58 -14.93
CA GLY A 119 9.69 14.69 -16.10
C GLY A 119 10.90 13.77 -16.29
N ARG A 120 11.98 13.94 -15.49
CA ARG A 120 13.14 13.04 -15.54
C ARG A 120 12.73 11.63 -15.13
N ARG A 121 13.25 10.63 -15.85
CA ARG A 121 13.00 9.23 -15.56
C ARG A 121 13.73 8.82 -14.28
N MET A 122 13.05 8.06 -13.44
CA MET A 122 13.64 7.35 -12.30
C MET A 122 13.97 5.92 -12.68
N TYR A 123 13.06 5.27 -13.41
CA TYR A 123 13.30 3.95 -13.99
C TYR A 123 12.42 3.75 -15.24
N HIS A 124 12.75 2.75 -16.05
CA HIS A 124 11.90 2.29 -17.16
C HIS A 124 12.14 0.81 -17.46
N ASP A 125 11.09 0.14 -17.93
CA ASP A 125 11.10 -1.27 -18.27
C ASP A 125 11.20 -1.50 -19.78
N GLU A 126 12.00 -2.47 -20.17
CA GLU A 126 12.14 -2.94 -21.54
C GLU A 126 12.02 -4.47 -21.62
N TYR A 127 11.39 -4.96 -22.69
CA TYR A 127 11.33 -6.38 -22.95
C TYR A 127 12.61 -6.87 -23.60
N HIS A 128 13.17 -7.94 -23.04
CA HIS A 128 14.31 -8.65 -23.59
C HIS A 128 13.99 -10.12 -23.78
N HIS A 129 14.81 -10.78 -24.59
CA HIS A 129 14.72 -12.19 -24.88
C HIS A 129 16.06 -12.85 -24.58
N ARG A 130 16.03 -13.99 -23.90
CA ARG A 130 17.20 -14.83 -23.65
C ARG A 130 16.98 -16.18 -24.30
N ARG A 131 17.95 -16.63 -25.10
CA ARG A 131 17.94 -17.97 -25.67
C ARG A 131 18.65 -18.93 -24.73
N HIS A 132 17.96 -19.97 -24.31
CA HIS A 132 18.48 -21.06 -23.49
C HIS A 132 19.28 -22.03 -24.35
N HIS A 133 20.16 -22.82 -23.71
CA HIS A 133 20.99 -23.83 -24.39
C HIS A 133 20.17 -24.90 -25.12
N ASP A 134 18.94 -25.16 -24.66
CA ASP A 134 17.99 -26.08 -25.29
C ASP A 134 17.22 -25.48 -26.48
N GLY A 135 17.55 -24.24 -26.86
CA GLY A 135 16.94 -23.55 -27.98
C GLY A 135 15.65 -22.80 -27.66
N ARG A 136 15.11 -22.90 -26.44
CA ARG A 136 13.95 -22.10 -26.01
C ARG A 136 14.32 -20.62 -25.89
N THR A 137 13.40 -19.75 -26.28
CA THR A 137 13.52 -18.31 -26.06
C THR A 137 12.59 -17.91 -24.93
N GLU A 138 13.16 -17.31 -23.89
CA GLU A 138 12.43 -16.77 -22.74
C GLU A 138 12.35 -15.25 -22.86
N ARG A 139 11.14 -14.70 -22.66
CA ARG A 139 10.90 -13.26 -22.55
C ARG A 139 11.02 -12.83 -21.09
N PHE A 140 11.68 -11.71 -20.84
CA PHE A 140 11.83 -11.13 -19.51
C PHE A 140 11.88 -9.60 -19.59
N ILE A 141 11.67 -8.92 -18.46
CA ILE A 141 11.77 -7.46 -18.37
C ILE A 141 13.14 -7.09 -17.78
N LYS A 142 13.80 -6.09 -18.38
CA LYS A 142 14.88 -5.35 -17.73
C LYS A 142 14.35 -4.00 -17.29
N ARG A 143 14.45 -3.71 -15.99
CA ARG A 143 14.23 -2.37 -15.43
C ARG A 143 15.58 -1.68 -15.28
N ALA A 144 15.73 -0.54 -15.94
CA ALA A 144 16.88 0.33 -15.75
C ALA A 144 16.51 1.46 -14.78
N VAL A 145 16.99 1.37 -13.54
CA VAL A 145 16.86 2.42 -12.53
C VAL A 145 18.01 3.41 -12.72
N VAL A 146 17.69 4.68 -12.99
CA VAL A 146 18.66 5.73 -13.34
C VAL A 146 18.73 6.86 -12.31
N ALA A 147 17.76 6.93 -11.40
CA ALA A 147 17.76 7.89 -10.30
C ALA A 147 17.02 7.33 -9.08
N THR A 148 17.41 7.80 -7.90
CA THR A 148 16.78 7.46 -6.61
C THR A 148 16.51 8.73 -5.80
N LEU A 149 15.78 8.61 -4.69
CA LEU A 149 15.58 9.70 -3.74
C LEU A 149 16.54 9.57 -2.57
N VAL A 150 17.22 10.68 -2.25
CA VAL A 150 18.04 10.81 -1.04
C VAL A 150 17.52 12.03 -0.29
N ALA A 151 16.98 11.82 0.91
CA ALA A 151 16.36 12.88 1.72
C ALA A 151 15.31 13.72 0.95
N GLY A 152 14.52 13.08 0.09
CA GLY A 152 13.50 13.74 -0.75
C GLY A 152 14.03 14.44 -2.00
N ALA A 153 15.35 14.48 -2.21
CA ALA A 153 15.95 15.01 -3.43
C ALA A 153 16.22 13.89 -4.44
N LEU A 154 15.93 14.16 -5.72
CA LEU A 154 16.24 13.23 -6.80
C LEU A 154 17.74 13.26 -7.12
N VAL A 155 18.40 12.12 -6.95
CA VAL A 155 19.82 11.90 -7.22
C VAL A 155 19.96 10.93 -8.39
N ALA A 156 20.64 11.37 -9.45
CA ALA A 156 20.97 10.49 -10.56
C ALA A 156 22.03 9.48 -10.15
N LEU A 157 21.87 8.23 -10.59
CA LEU A 157 22.88 7.19 -10.39
C LEU A 157 24.01 7.38 -11.40
N ALA A 158 25.25 7.11 -10.99
CA ALA A 158 26.42 7.22 -11.87
C ALA A 158 26.35 6.24 -13.06
N ALA A 159 25.73 5.07 -12.84
CA ALA A 159 25.37 4.10 -13.86
C ALA A 159 23.97 3.54 -13.56
N PRO A 160 23.19 3.14 -14.58
CA PRO A 160 21.90 2.50 -14.35
C PRO A 160 22.04 1.21 -13.54
N LEU A 161 21.23 1.05 -12.50
CA LEU A 161 21.05 -0.22 -11.83
C LEU A 161 20.07 -1.06 -12.66
N ILE A 162 20.52 -2.21 -13.15
CA ILE A 162 19.71 -3.12 -13.96
C ILE A 162 19.11 -4.20 -13.06
N GLN A 163 17.79 -4.34 -13.14
CA GLN A 163 17.02 -5.37 -12.46
C GLN A 163 16.31 -6.24 -13.51
N GLU A 164 16.36 -7.56 -13.35
CA GLU A 164 15.70 -8.49 -14.27
C GLU A 164 14.45 -9.09 -13.63
N TYR A 165 13.38 -9.22 -14.42
CA TYR A 165 12.11 -9.80 -13.98
C TYR A 165 11.67 -10.87 -14.99
N ASN A 166 11.56 -12.10 -14.53
CA ASN A 166 11.09 -13.20 -15.37
C ASN A 166 9.56 -13.18 -15.48
N VAL A 167 9.04 -13.60 -16.62
CA VAL A 167 7.59 -13.70 -16.82
C VAL A 167 7.10 -15.03 -16.25
N GLU A 168 6.22 -14.97 -15.26
CA GLU A 168 5.67 -16.15 -14.59
C GLU A 168 4.13 -16.04 -14.50
N PRO A 169 3.37 -17.01 -15.04
CA PRO A 169 1.92 -16.98 -14.93
C PRO A 169 1.45 -17.41 -13.53
N VAL A 170 0.54 -16.63 -12.94
CA VAL A 170 -0.19 -16.99 -11.71
C VAL A 170 -1.67 -16.93 -12.01
N ASN A 171 -2.39 -18.04 -11.86
CA ASN A 171 -3.81 -18.15 -12.22
C ASN A 171 -4.14 -17.65 -13.64
N GLY A 172 -3.22 -17.83 -14.60
CA GLY A 172 -3.37 -17.36 -15.98
C GLY A 172 -3.07 -15.87 -16.21
N VAL A 173 -2.71 -15.11 -15.17
CA VAL A 173 -2.24 -13.72 -15.26
C VAL A 173 -0.71 -13.72 -15.39
N GLU A 174 -0.16 -13.05 -16.39
CA GLU A 174 1.30 -12.83 -16.48
C GLU A 174 1.73 -11.91 -15.33
N THR A 175 2.59 -12.42 -14.45
CA THR A 175 3.29 -11.66 -13.42
C THR A 175 4.77 -11.57 -13.75
N TYR A 176 5.46 -10.61 -13.14
CA TYR A 176 6.87 -10.33 -13.44
C TYR A 176 7.67 -10.48 -12.16
N THR A 177 8.46 -11.55 -12.06
CA THR A 177 9.13 -11.98 -10.84
C THR A 177 10.58 -11.50 -10.84
N TYR A 178 10.91 -10.63 -9.89
CA TYR A 178 12.25 -10.09 -9.72
C TYR A 178 13.29 -11.19 -9.46
N GLN A 179 14.41 -11.12 -10.17
CA GLN A 179 15.54 -12.03 -10.01
C GLN A 179 16.57 -11.42 -9.06
N PRO A 180 16.77 -12.02 -7.87
CA PRO A 180 17.64 -11.45 -6.86
C PRO A 180 19.13 -11.50 -7.21
N VAL A 181 19.89 -10.51 -6.76
CA VAL A 181 21.34 -10.46 -6.94
C VAL A 181 22.04 -11.25 -5.82
N THR A 182 22.73 -12.34 -6.17
CA THR A 182 23.46 -13.11 -5.16
C THR A 182 24.65 -12.35 -4.57
N TYR A 183 24.77 -12.35 -3.25
CA TYR A 183 25.93 -11.83 -2.55
C TYR A 183 26.96 -12.91 -2.22
N ASP A 184 28.16 -12.48 -1.87
CA ASP A 184 29.19 -13.41 -1.40
C ASP A 184 28.78 -14.05 -0.07
N PRO A 185 29.21 -15.29 0.23
CA PRO A 185 28.87 -16.00 1.46
C PRO A 185 29.02 -15.20 2.78
N PRO A 186 30.05 -14.33 2.95
CA PRO A 186 30.19 -13.52 4.17
C PRO A 186 29.04 -12.55 4.44
N VAL A 187 28.37 -12.03 3.41
CA VAL A 187 27.21 -11.14 3.58
C VAL A 187 26.07 -11.91 4.24
N TYR A 188 25.83 -13.14 3.78
CA TYR A 188 24.81 -13.99 4.38
C TYR A 188 25.18 -14.48 5.77
N GLN A 189 26.44 -14.84 6.00
CA GLN A 189 26.91 -15.24 7.35
C GLN A 189 26.68 -14.13 8.38
N THR A 190 26.87 -12.88 7.97
CA THR A 190 26.63 -11.71 8.83
C THR A 190 25.19 -11.68 9.35
N VAL A 191 24.21 -12.16 8.60
CA VAL A 191 22.79 -12.16 9.01
C VAL A 191 22.53 -13.11 10.20
N TYR A 192 23.20 -14.25 10.25
CA TYR A 192 22.93 -15.33 11.21
C TYR A 192 23.83 -15.32 12.45
N GLN A 193 24.80 -14.40 12.50
CA GLN A 193 25.69 -14.26 13.65
C GLN A 193 25.30 -13.02 14.46
N PRO A 194 25.46 -13.04 15.79
CA PRO A 194 25.32 -11.83 16.60
C PRO A 194 26.27 -10.73 16.10
N LEU A 195 25.82 -9.48 16.21
CA LEU A 195 26.67 -8.33 15.92
C LEU A 195 27.86 -8.31 16.89
N PRO A 196 29.09 -7.98 16.44
CA PRO A 196 30.26 -7.91 17.30
C PRO A 196 30.10 -6.96 18.49
N ALA A 197 29.29 -5.91 18.33
CA ALA A 197 28.86 -5.01 19.39
C ALA A 197 27.39 -4.61 19.15
N PRO A 198 26.60 -4.38 20.21
CA PRO A 198 25.25 -3.86 20.06
C PRO A 198 25.25 -2.51 19.33
N ILE A 199 24.35 -2.32 18.36
CA ILE A 199 24.16 -1.04 17.67
C ILE A 199 23.12 -0.23 18.43
N PRO A 200 23.49 0.84 19.15
CA PRO A 200 22.53 1.65 19.90
C PRO A 200 21.65 2.48 18.95
N VAL A 201 20.37 2.60 19.27
CA VAL A 201 19.42 3.43 18.52
C VAL A 201 19.56 4.87 19.00
N VAL A 202 20.41 5.62 18.32
CA VAL A 202 20.71 7.04 18.63
C VAL A 202 20.60 7.91 17.39
N VAL A 203 20.42 9.22 17.59
CA VAL A 203 20.45 10.21 16.52
C VAL A 203 21.78 10.12 15.77
N GLY A 204 21.73 10.07 14.43
CA GLY A 204 22.91 9.93 13.58
C GLY A 204 23.38 8.50 13.35
N CYS A 205 22.70 7.49 13.89
CA CYS A 205 22.97 6.09 13.55
C CYS A 205 22.67 5.82 12.06
N VAL A 206 23.72 5.61 11.27
CA VAL A 206 23.64 5.48 9.81
C VAL A 206 22.94 4.17 9.38
N VAL A 207 23.09 3.11 10.17
CA VAL A 207 22.54 1.78 9.91
C VAL A 207 21.17 1.56 10.56
N CYS A 208 20.74 2.45 11.47
CA CYS A 208 19.46 2.28 12.16
C CYS A 208 18.26 2.55 11.24
N PRO A 209 17.11 1.93 11.55
CA PRO A 209 15.85 2.24 10.87
C PRO A 209 15.48 3.73 11.01
N PRO A 210 14.94 4.37 9.95
CA PRO A 210 14.38 5.72 10.06
C PRO A 210 13.28 5.78 11.14
N PRO A 211 13.18 6.86 11.94
CA PRO A 211 12.22 6.97 13.05
C PRO A 211 10.80 7.34 12.58
N VAL A 212 10.31 6.67 11.54
CA VAL A 212 8.99 6.90 10.92
C VAL A 212 7.92 5.92 11.40
N VAL A 213 8.33 4.89 12.16
CA VAL A 213 7.47 3.84 12.71
C VAL A 213 7.57 3.83 14.23
N VAL A 214 6.44 3.60 14.91
CA VAL A 214 6.42 3.31 16.35
C VAL A 214 6.14 1.84 16.54
N TYR A 215 7.11 1.13 17.11
CA TYR A 215 6.92 -0.25 17.53
C TYR A 215 6.27 -0.29 18.90
N GLN A 216 5.35 -1.23 19.11
CA GLN A 216 4.72 -1.45 20.42
C GLN A 216 5.77 -1.68 21.53
N GLN A 217 6.86 -2.36 21.18
CA GLN A 217 8.04 -2.49 22.03
C GLN A 217 9.22 -1.75 21.39
N PRO A 218 9.61 -0.57 21.91
CA PRO A 218 10.73 0.20 21.38
C PRO A 218 12.05 -0.57 21.49
N VAL A 219 12.87 -0.49 20.43
CA VAL A 219 14.23 -1.04 20.44
C VAL A 219 15.20 0.07 20.81
N VAL A 220 16.03 -0.18 21.83
CA VAL A 220 17.09 0.73 22.26
C VAL A 220 18.47 0.36 21.70
N ALA A 221 18.66 -0.90 21.34
CA ALA A 221 19.86 -1.39 20.65
C ALA A 221 19.58 -2.69 19.88
N TYR A 222 20.29 -2.90 18.78
CA TYR A 222 20.25 -4.15 18.01
C TYR A 222 21.47 -5.01 18.31
N GLN A 223 21.23 -6.27 18.68
CA GLN A 223 22.27 -7.28 18.88
C GLN A 223 22.26 -8.33 17.76
N GLU A 224 21.07 -8.58 17.21
CA GLU A 224 20.85 -9.55 16.16
C GLU A 224 20.60 -8.84 14.81
N PRO A 225 21.38 -9.15 13.77
CA PRO A 225 21.20 -8.57 12.42
C PRO A 225 19.81 -8.82 11.85
N ALA A 226 19.21 -9.99 12.09
CA ALA A 226 17.86 -10.30 11.64
C ALA A 226 16.80 -9.34 12.22
N VAL A 227 16.94 -8.93 13.49
CA VAL A 227 16.05 -7.93 14.12
C VAL A 227 16.24 -6.57 13.46
N LEU A 228 17.49 -6.15 13.26
CA LEU A 228 17.82 -4.89 12.58
C LEU A 228 17.28 -4.87 11.14
N LEU A 229 17.48 -5.95 10.38
CA LEU A 229 16.98 -6.10 9.02
C LEU A 229 15.46 -6.05 8.96
N THR A 230 14.77 -6.67 9.92
CA THR A 230 13.30 -6.62 10.02
C THR A 230 12.82 -5.17 10.17
N ASP A 231 13.41 -4.43 11.12
CA ASP A 231 12.98 -3.07 11.39
C ASP A 231 13.39 -2.11 10.27
N LEU A 232 14.53 -2.36 9.62
CA LEU A 232 14.92 -1.67 8.40
C LEU A 232 13.91 -1.95 7.28
N GLN A 233 13.48 -3.19 7.10
CA GLN A 233 12.52 -3.57 6.06
C GLN A 233 11.20 -2.79 6.22
N ILE A 234 10.67 -2.74 7.44
CA ILE A 234 9.43 -2.02 7.76
C ILE A 234 9.62 -0.51 7.62
N ALA A 235 10.63 0.04 8.30
CA ALA A 235 10.80 1.48 8.39
C ALA A 235 11.24 2.11 7.06
N THR A 236 12.04 1.42 6.25
CA THR A 236 12.43 1.94 4.93
C THR A 236 11.25 1.96 3.96
N ALA A 237 10.36 0.95 3.98
CA ALA A 237 9.14 0.98 3.17
C ALA A 237 8.24 2.16 3.56
N MET A 238 8.06 2.39 4.87
CA MET A 238 7.31 3.54 5.38
C MET A 238 7.98 4.86 5.04
N ASN A 239 9.31 4.95 5.15
CA ASN A 239 10.08 6.16 4.86
C ASN A 239 10.04 6.50 3.37
N ASP A 240 10.17 5.52 2.48
CA ASP A 240 10.04 5.71 1.03
C ASP A 240 8.64 6.20 0.69
N GLY A 241 7.62 5.61 1.32
CA GLY A 241 6.25 6.08 1.26
C GLY A 241 6.08 7.53 1.71
N MET A 242 6.81 7.97 2.74
CA MET A 242 6.77 9.38 3.15
C MET A 242 7.56 10.28 2.19
N ALA A 243 8.73 9.85 1.73
CA ALA A 243 9.60 10.66 0.88
C ALA A 243 9.05 10.85 -0.54
N VAL A 244 8.44 9.81 -1.11
CA VAL A 244 7.87 9.82 -2.46
C VAL A 244 6.49 10.49 -2.47
N TYR A 245 5.68 10.31 -1.41
CA TYR A 245 4.27 10.70 -1.42
C TYR A 245 3.95 11.92 -0.54
N ALA A 246 4.86 12.39 0.32
CA ALA A 246 4.65 13.65 1.01
C ALA A 246 4.64 14.79 -0.02
N PRO A 247 3.64 15.69 0.03
CA PRO A 247 3.74 16.93 -0.73
C PRO A 247 5.03 17.65 -0.31
N PRO A 248 5.79 18.23 -1.25
CA PRO A 248 6.97 19.01 -0.90
C PRO A 248 6.55 20.05 0.15
N PRO A 249 7.41 20.35 1.14
CA PRO A 249 7.14 21.48 2.02
C PRO A 249 6.89 22.68 1.12
N MET A 250 5.67 23.25 1.19
CA MET A 250 5.32 24.40 0.38
C MET A 250 6.40 25.46 0.65
N ALA A 251 7.20 25.79 -0.36
CA ALA A 251 8.05 26.96 -0.24
C ALA A 251 7.12 28.13 0.08
N ALA A 252 7.46 28.94 1.08
CA ALA A 252 6.63 30.07 1.48
C ALA A 252 6.24 30.89 0.22
N GLY A 253 4.96 30.84 -0.16
CA GLY A 253 4.43 31.51 -1.36
C GLY A 253 3.95 30.62 -2.52
N GLN A 254 4.14 29.29 -2.50
CA GLN A 254 3.47 28.42 -3.49
C GLN A 254 1.99 28.22 -3.13
N ALA A 255 1.09 28.66 -4.01
CA ALA A 255 -0.33 28.42 -3.86
C ALA A 255 -0.64 26.92 -4.01
N PRO A 256 -1.54 26.35 -3.20
CA PRO A 256 -1.98 24.97 -3.36
C PRO A 256 -2.58 24.74 -4.76
N ASP A 257 -2.51 23.53 -5.29
CA ASP A 257 -3.06 23.19 -6.60
C ASP A 257 -4.54 23.64 -6.70
N PRO A 258 -4.91 24.51 -7.66
CA PRO A 258 -6.25 25.08 -7.73
C PRO A 258 -7.34 24.00 -7.93
N GLN A 259 -7.01 22.87 -8.57
CA GLN A 259 -7.95 21.76 -8.71
C GLN A 259 -8.21 21.07 -7.38
N VAL A 260 -7.18 20.90 -6.56
CA VAL A 260 -7.30 20.29 -5.23
C VAL A 260 -8.06 21.22 -4.27
N GLN A 261 -7.82 22.52 -4.34
CA GLN A 261 -8.59 23.51 -3.58
C GLN A 261 -10.07 23.52 -3.98
N ALA A 262 -10.36 23.51 -5.28
CA ALA A 262 -11.72 23.45 -5.79
C ALA A 262 -12.43 22.17 -5.32
N LEU A 263 -11.75 21.01 -5.42
CA LEU A 263 -12.24 19.74 -4.90
C LEU A 263 -12.50 19.78 -3.39
N ALA A 264 -11.61 20.38 -2.59
CA ALA A 264 -11.82 20.49 -1.15
C ALA A 264 -13.07 21.30 -0.81
N ALA A 265 -13.30 22.43 -1.50
CA ALA A 265 -14.51 23.23 -1.36
C ALA A 265 -15.75 22.45 -1.84
N GLU A 266 -15.60 21.67 -2.91
CA GLU A 266 -16.65 20.86 -3.47
C GLU A 266 -17.12 19.74 -2.52
N VAL A 267 -16.16 19.06 -1.89
CA VAL A 267 -16.38 18.04 -0.86
C VAL A 267 -17.05 18.66 0.37
N ALA A 268 -16.59 19.83 0.82
CA ALA A 268 -17.22 20.53 1.96
C ALA A 268 -18.69 20.91 1.66
N SER A 269 -18.97 21.38 0.44
CA SER A 269 -20.34 21.63 -0.01
C SER A 269 -21.19 20.36 -0.01
N LEU A 270 -20.65 19.25 -0.52
CA LEU A 270 -21.35 17.96 -0.55
C LEU A 270 -21.63 17.45 0.88
N GLN A 271 -20.71 17.66 1.82
CA GLN A 271 -20.91 17.33 3.23
C GLN A 271 -22.09 18.10 3.84
N GLN A 272 -22.16 19.42 3.59
CA GLN A 272 -23.26 20.25 4.08
C GLN A 272 -24.61 19.86 3.45
N GLU A 273 -24.61 19.47 2.18
CA GLU A 273 -25.78 18.99 1.44
C GLU A 273 -26.34 17.70 2.05
N VAL A 274 -25.48 16.71 2.32
CA VAL A 274 -25.88 15.46 3.00
C VAL A 274 -26.40 15.73 4.41
N ALA A 275 -25.74 16.59 5.18
CA ALA A 275 -26.19 16.96 6.52
C ALA A 275 -27.58 17.62 6.50
N SER A 276 -27.83 18.48 5.52
CA SER A 276 -29.13 19.14 5.34
C SER A 276 -30.22 18.15 4.92
N ALA A 277 -29.90 17.21 4.02
CA ALA A 277 -30.82 16.16 3.59
C ALA A 277 -31.14 15.17 4.71
N ALA A 278 -30.18 14.81 5.56
CA ALA A 278 -30.40 13.91 6.70
C ALA A 278 -31.37 14.49 7.74
N ALA A 279 -31.54 15.81 7.77
CA ALA A 279 -32.52 16.47 8.64
C ALA A 279 -33.97 16.30 8.16
N THR A 280 -34.20 16.04 6.86
CA THR A 280 -35.53 16.04 6.24
C THR A 280 -35.89 14.73 5.54
N ASN A 281 -34.93 13.83 5.31
CA ASN A 281 -35.13 12.54 4.67
C ASN A 281 -35.01 11.41 5.69
N ASP A 282 -36.17 10.83 6.07
CA ASP A 282 -36.23 9.77 7.08
C ASP A 282 -35.51 8.49 6.66
N ALA A 283 -35.47 8.17 5.36
CA ALA A 283 -34.74 7.01 4.85
C ALA A 283 -33.22 7.19 5.02
N LEU A 284 -32.71 8.37 4.69
CA LEU A 284 -31.30 8.71 4.90
C LEU A 284 -30.96 8.73 6.39
N LYS A 285 -31.82 9.35 7.21
CA LYS A 285 -31.66 9.42 8.66
C LYS A 285 -31.62 8.02 9.28
N GLY A 286 -32.53 7.13 8.88
CA GLY A 286 -32.57 5.73 9.31
C GLY A 286 -31.30 4.96 8.91
N GLN A 287 -30.85 5.11 7.66
CA GLN A 287 -29.62 4.46 7.20
C GLN A 287 -28.37 4.90 7.99
N LEU A 288 -28.24 6.19 8.29
CA LEU A 288 -27.10 6.72 9.06
C LEU A 288 -27.17 6.34 10.55
N ALA A 289 -28.37 6.30 11.15
CA ALA A 289 -28.56 5.93 12.55
C ALA A 289 -28.31 4.44 12.81
N GLU A 290 -28.82 3.54 11.95
CA GLU A 290 -28.56 2.09 12.06
C GLU A 290 -27.08 1.76 11.95
N GLN A 291 -26.32 2.56 11.20
CA GLN A 291 -24.89 2.42 11.08
C GLN A 291 -24.13 2.77 12.37
N GLN A 292 -24.53 3.83 13.07
CA GLN A 292 -23.93 4.18 14.36
C GLN A 292 -24.12 3.06 15.39
N VAL A 293 -25.23 2.34 15.33
CA VAL A 293 -25.48 1.16 16.17
C VAL A 293 -24.56 0.00 15.77
N GLN A 294 -24.44 -0.31 14.47
CA GLN A 294 -23.51 -1.35 13.99
C GLN A 294 -22.05 -1.02 14.32
N LEU A 295 -21.64 0.25 14.31
CA LEU A 295 -20.33 0.69 14.80
C LEU A 295 -20.15 0.36 16.27
N ALA A 296 -21.12 0.68 17.12
CA ALA A 296 -21.02 0.42 18.56
C ALA A 296 -20.85 -1.08 18.83
N ASP A 297 -21.57 -1.93 18.09
CA ASP A 297 -21.47 -3.39 18.21
C ASP A 297 -20.12 -3.94 17.70
N GLN A 298 -19.59 -3.42 16.58
CA GLN A 298 -18.27 -3.81 16.07
C GLN A 298 -17.11 -3.27 16.93
N GLN A 299 -17.27 -2.08 17.52
CA GLN A 299 -16.33 -1.50 18.48
C GLN A 299 -16.32 -2.31 19.78
N ALA A 300 -17.47 -2.79 20.26
CA ALA A 300 -17.52 -3.69 21.42
C ALA A 300 -16.81 -5.02 21.16
N GLN A 301 -16.82 -5.51 19.91
CA GLN A 301 -16.12 -6.74 19.52
C GLN A 301 -14.60 -6.53 19.31
N THR A 302 -14.15 -5.30 18.99
CA THR A 302 -12.72 -4.96 18.81
C THR A 302 -12.07 -4.32 20.05
N ALA A 303 -12.86 -3.84 21.01
CA ALA A 303 -12.39 -3.30 22.30
C ALA A 303 -11.60 -4.31 23.15
N GLY A 304 -11.77 -5.62 22.91
CA GLY A 304 -10.94 -6.67 23.50
C GLY A 304 -9.47 -6.69 23.04
N LEU A 305 -9.13 -5.93 21.98
CA LEU A 305 -7.79 -5.84 21.39
C LEU A 305 -7.18 -4.42 21.44
N GLN A 306 -7.94 -3.39 21.83
CA GLN A 306 -7.54 -1.97 21.71
C GLN A 306 -7.45 -1.22 23.04
N ALA A 307 -7.44 -1.92 24.17
CA ALA A 307 -7.21 -1.31 25.49
C ALA A 307 -5.72 -0.98 25.71
N GLN A 308 -5.15 -0.14 24.84
CA GLN A 308 -3.93 0.64 25.01
C GLN A 308 -3.81 1.55 23.79
N VAL A 309 -3.88 2.87 23.99
CA VAL A 309 -3.17 3.95 23.27
C VAL A 309 -4.02 5.23 23.37
N GLY A 310 -3.46 6.23 24.07
CA GLY A 310 -4.04 7.55 24.25
C GLY A 310 -3.93 8.44 23.01
N ALA A 311 -4.80 9.43 22.96
CA ALA A 311 -4.90 10.40 21.88
C ALA A 311 -3.79 11.45 21.94
N GLU A 312 -2.74 11.32 21.13
CA GLU A 312 -1.92 12.46 20.60
C GLU A 312 -0.81 12.07 19.57
N GLN A 313 -0.87 10.90 18.91
CA GLN A 313 0.16 10.43 17.95
C GLN A 313 -0.34 10.36 16.50
N ALA A 314 -0.81 11.48 15.96
CA ALA A 314 -1.45 11.53 14.63
C ALA A 314 -0.49 11.46 13.42
N ARG A 315 0.73 10.90 13.53
CA ARG A 315 1.67 10.81 12.39
C ARG A 315 2.55 9.55 12.32
N GLN A 316 2.50 8.64 13.29
CA GLN A 316 3.33 7.44 13.27
C GLN A 316 2.44 6.19 13.21
N VAL A 317 2.67 5.34 12.21
CA VAL A 317 2.00 4.04 12.12
C VAL A 317 2.54 3.17 13.25
N GLN A 318 1.63 2.69 14.10
CA GLN A 318 1.98 1.75 15.17
C GLN A 318 2.03 0.34 14.60
N ILE A 319 3.15 -0.36 14.81
CA ILE A 319 3.32 -1.75 14.40
C ILE A 319 3.28 -2.64 15.65
N SER A 320 2.37 -3.61 15.64
CA SER A 320 2.24 -4.59 16.71
C SER A 320 3.41 -5.58 16.67
N GLU A 321 3.72 -6.20 17.82
CA GLU A 321 4.81 -7.17 17.89
C GLU A 321 4.52 -8.42 17.05
N GLU A 322 3.25 -8.82 16.89
CA GLU A 322 2.85 -9.95 16.05
C GLU A 322 3.15 -9.68 14.57
N VAL A 323 2.80 -8.49 14.07
CA VAL A 323 3.11 -8.08 12.68
C VAL A 323 4.61 -8.05 12.46
N ARG A 324 5.36 -7.51 13.43
CA ARG A 324 6.81 -7.41 13.36
C ARG A 324 7.48 -8.79 13.35
N GLN A 325 7.03 -9.73 14.19
CA GLN A 325 7.52 -11.11 14.19
C GLN A 325 7.19 -11.84 12.89
N GLN A 326 6.02 -11.62 12.33
CA GLN A 326 5.62 -12.21 11.06
C GLN A 326 6.48 -11.70 9.89
N ILE A 327 6.80 -10.39 9.86
CA ILE A 327 7.72 -9.82 8.87
C ILE A 327 9.15 -10.35 9.10
N ARG A 328 9.58 -10.56 10.35
CA ARG A 328 10.89 -11.18 10.65
C ARG A 328 11.01 -12.57 10.04
N GLN A 329 9.98 -13.39 10.15
CA GLN A 329 9.96 -14.72 9.53
C GLN A 329 10.08 -14.63 7.99
N GLN A 330 9.33 -13.72 7.36
CA GLN A 330 9.40 -13.49 5.91
C GLN A 330 10.77 -12.99 5.47
N VAL A 331 11.40 -12.11 6.26
CA VAL A 331 12.78 -11.67 6.01
C VAL A 331 13.73 -12.87 6.02
N LEU A 332 13.68 -13.73 7.03
CA LEU A 332 14.55 -14.90 7.12
C LEU A 332 14.31 -15.91 5.99
N GLU A 333 13.04 -16.16 5.65
CA GLU A 333 12.65 -17.02 4.52
C GLU A 333 13.20 -16.47 3.20
N GLU A 334 13.06 -15.16 2.98
CA GLU A 334 13.54 -14.52 1.76
C GLU A 334 15.07 -14.53 1.69
N ILE A 335 15.79 -14.34 2.80
CA ILE A 335 17.26 -14.50 2.82
C ILE A 335 17.66 -15.92 2.40
N ALA A 336 16.91 -16.94 2.83
CA ALA A 336 17.16 -18.32 2.44
C ALA A 336 16.87 -18.58 0.94
N LEU A 337 15.80 -18.00 0.38
CA LEU A 337 15.51 -18.04 -1.06
C LEU A 337 16.59 -17.33 -1.87
N HIS A 338 16.97 -16.14 -1.42
CA HIS A 338 17.99 -15.30 -2.03
C HIS A 338 19.37 -15.98 -2.07
N GLN A 339 19.77 -16.67 -1.00
CA GLN A 339 20.97 -17.52 -0.97
C GLN A 339 20.95 -18.65 -2.01
N GLN A 340 19.76 -19.21 -2.27
CA GLN A 340 19.54 -20.27 -3.25
C GLN A 340 19.34 -19.74 -4.67
N LYS A 341 19.43 -18.42 -4.87
CA LYS A 341 19.12 -17.76 -6.16
C LYS A 341 17.69 -18.04 -6.64
N LYS A 342 16.78 -18.23 -5.69
CA LYS A 342 15.36 -18.42 -5.97
C LYS A 342 14.64 -17.09 -5.75
N PRO A 343 13.80 -16.67 -6.70
CA PRO A 343 12.99 -15.49 -6.50
C PRO A 343 11.84 -15.76 -5.53
N LEU A 344 11.36 -14.69 -4.89
CA LEU A 344 10.10 -14.69 -4.15
C LEU A 344 8.92 -14.59 -5.12
N THR A 345 8.13 -15.66 -5.21
CA THR A 345 6.99 -15.72 -6.13
C THR A 345 5.67 -15.73 -5.38
N LEU A 346 4.64 -15.16 -6.00
CA LEU A 346 3.30 -15.18 -5.46
C LEU A 346 2.77 -16.61 -5.34
N THR A 347 3.12 -17.49 -6.29
CA THR A 347 2.83 -18.93 -6.21
C THR A 347 3.44 -19.57 -4.97
N HIS A 348 4.69 -19.26 -4.63
CA HIS A 348 5.34 -19.75 -3.41
C HIS A 348 4.58 -19.30 -2.16
N VAL A 349 4.20 -18.03 -2.10
CA VAL A 349 3.44 -17.48 -0.97
C VAL A 349 2.04 -18.10 -0.85
N MET A 350 1.31 -18.22 -1.96
CA MET A 350 -0.07 -18.76 -1.98
C MET A 350 -0.14 -20.25 -1.63
N THR A 351 0.89 -21.02 -1.96
CA THR A 351 0.96 -22.46 -1.67
C THR A 351 1.55 -22.78 -0.29
N SER A 352 2.08 -21.76 0.41
CA SER A 352 2.60 -21.91 1.76
C SER A 352 1.49 -22.21 2.78
N ALA A 353 1.79 -23.06 3.77
CA ALA A 353 0.91 -23.31 4.92
C ALA A 353 0.63 -22.03 5.74
N HIS A 354 1.43 -20.98 5.56
CA HIS A 354 1.31 -19.70 6.24
C HIS A 354 0.78 -18.58 5.34
N ALA A 355 0.26 -18.90 4.14
CA ALA A 355 -0.22 -17.92 3.16
C ALA A 355 -1.12 -16.84 3.79
N GLN A 356 -2.13 -17.24 4.57
CA GLN A 356 -3.08 -16.33 5.21
C GLN A 356 -2.44 -15.27 6.13
N ASN A 357 -1.27 -15.58 6.70
CA ASN A 357 -0.55 -14.70 7.61
C ASN A 357 0.58 -13.92 6.90
N TYR A 358 0.79 -14.13 5.60
CA TYR A 358 1.79 -13.39 4.85
C TYR A 358 1.43 -11.89 4.81
N ILE A 359 2.41 -11.04 5.11
CA ILE A 359 2.24 -9.59 5.17
C ILE A 359 2.85 -9.00 3.92
N PHE A 360 2.01 -8.47 3.04
CA PHE A 360 2.46 -7.72 1.89
C PHE A 360 2.64 -6.26 2.29
N GLN A 361 3.78 -5.70 1.88
CA GLN A 361 4.07 -4.29 2.00
C GLN A 361 3.76 -3.64 0.67
N ILE A 362 2.83 -2.69 0.65
CA ILE A 362 2.50 -1.95 -0.56
C ILE A 362 3.79 -1.30 -1.10
N SER A 363 4.05 -1.45 -2.40
CA SER A 363 5.28 -0.99 -3.06
C SER A 363 5.10 0.30 -3.87
N GLY A 364 3.87 0.70 -4.16
CA GLY A 364 3.52 1.89 -4.95
C GLY A 364 2.21 2.54 -4.51
N MET A 365 1.65 3.43 -5.33
CA MET A 365 0.25 3.83 -5.19
C MET A 365 -0.62 2.75 -5.81
N ILE A 366 -1.60 2.26 -5.07
CA ILE A 366 -2.57 1.31 -5.60
C ILE A 366 -3.96 1.86 -5.35
N GLU A 367 -4.74 1.96 -6.42
CA GLU A 367 -6.17 2.21 -6.35
C GLU A 367 -6.87 0.85 -6.27
N ALA A 368 -7.29 0.48 -5.07
CA ALA A 368 -7.97 -0.77 -4.79
C ALA A 368 -9.48 -0.53 -4.67
N ALA A 369 -10.30 -1.54 -4.93
CA ALA A 369 -11.74 -1.47 -4.65
C ALA A 369 -12.01 -1.97 -3.23
N ASP A 370 -12.64 -1.15 -2.38
CA ASP A 370 -13.13 -1.61 -1.07
C ASP A 370 -14.36 -2.51 -1.28
N LEU A 371 -14.31 -3.75 -0.79
CA LEU A 371 -15.36 -4.74 -1.06
C LEU A 371 -16.72 -4.40 -0.44
N SER A 372 -16.75 -3.56 0.59
CA SER A 372 -17.99 -3.20 1.27
C SER A 372 -18.74 -2.05 0.58
N THR A 373 -18.00 -1.19 -0.11
CA THR A 373 -18.53 0.04 -0.72
C THR A 373 -18.47 0.01 -2.25
N ASN A 374 -17.60 -0.83 -2.80
CA ASN A 374 -17.16 -0.83 -4.20
C ASN A 374 -16.56 0.53 -4.65
N GLU A 375 -16.21 1.40 -3.71
CA GLU A 375 -15.53 2.67 -3.97
C GLU A 375 -14.01 2.44 -4.06
N PRO A 376 -13.31 3.22 -4.90
CA PRO A 376 -11.86 3.17 -4.96
C PRO A 376 -11.26 3.75 -3.68
N VAL A 377 -10.27 3.06 -3.14
CA VAL A 377 -9.43 3.49 -2.03
C VAL A 377 -7.98 3.47 -2.46
N VAL A 378 -7.21 4.45 -1.97
CA VAL A 378 -5.79 4.55 -2.28
C VAL A 378 -4.98 3.98 -1.12
N LEU A 379 -4.17 2.98 -1.44
CA LEU A 379 -3.10 2.49 -0.59
C LEU A 379 -1.76 3.00 -1.15
N THR A 380 -0.80 3.24 -0.26
CA THR A 380 0.51 3.80 -0.66
C THR A 380 1.66 3.01 -0.07
N THR A 381 2.86 3.20 -0.62
CA THR A 381 4.07 2.46 -0.24
C THR A 381 4.27 2.41 1.28
N GLY A 382 4.43 1.22 1.86
CA GLY A 382 4.58 1.00 3.30
C GLY A 382 3.28 0.63 4.03
N ASP A 383 2.10 0.88 3.46
CA ASP A 383 0.87 0.28 3.99
C ASP A 383 1.00 -1.26 4.01
N LEU A 384 0.36 -1.91 4.98
CA LEU A 384 0.48 -3.35 5.21
C LEU A 384 -0.86 -4.02 4.97
N ILE A 385 -0.85 -5.10 4.19
CA ILE A 385 -2.03 -5.91 3.90
C ILE A 385 -1.68 -7.39 4.05
N LYS A 386 -2.70 -8.23 4.21
CA LYS A 386 -2.58 -9.70 4.21
C LYS A 386 -3.75 -10.31 3.47
N PHE A 387 -3.68 -11.58 3.11
CA PHE A 387 -4.86 -12.24 2.55
C PHE A 387 -6.04 -12.16 3.55
N TYR A 388 -7.19 -11.72 3.06
CA TYR A 388 -8.48 -12.02 3.67
C TYR A 388 -8.92 -13.41 3.24
N GLN A 389 -8.72 -13.72 1.97
CA GLN A 389 -8.88 -15.04 1.38
C GLN A 389 -7.76 -15.26 0.36
N VAL A 390 -7.05 -16.38 0.46
CA VAL A 390 -6.05 -16.77 -0.55
C VAL A 390 -6.78 -17.04 -1.86
N PRO A 391 -6.34 -16.45 -2.98
CA PRO A 391 -7.07 -16.57 -4.23
C PRO A 391 -7.07 -18.01 -4.75
N GLY A 392 -8.23 -18.46 -5.22
CA GLY A 392 -8.42 -19.76 -5.84
C GLY A 392 -7.89 -19.82 -7.27
N GLU A 393 -7.93 -21.00 -7.88
CA GLU A 393 -7.54 -21.17 -9.29
C GLU A 393 -8.42 -20.30 -10.22
N GLY A 394 -7.80 -19.58 -11.15
CA GLY A 394 -8.48 -18.70 -12.10
C GLY A 394 -8.88 -17.32 -11.56
N GLU A 395 -8.71 -17.04 -10.27
CA GLU A 395 -8.93 -15.71 -9.72
C GLU A 395 -7.77 -14.77 -10.11
N VAL A 396 -8.09 -13.63 -10.71
CA VAL A 396 -7.11 -12.63 -11.22
C VAL A 396 -6.77 -11.52 -10.22
N ALA A 397 -7.42 -11.55 -9.06
CA ALA A 397 -7.23 -10.61 -7.96
C ALA A 397 -7.55 -11.31 -6.64
N ALA A 398 -6.94 -10.85 -5.55
CA ALA A 398 -7.12 -11.40 -4.21
C ALA A 398 -7.91 -10.44 -3.32
N GLN A 399 -8.68 -11.01 -2.39
CA GLN A 399 -9.28 -10.27 -1.29
C GLN A 399 -8.23 -10.09 -0.21
N MET A 400 -7.88 -8.84 0.09
CA MET A 400 -6.82 -8.47 1.01
C MET A 400 -7.40 -7.70 2.19
N MET A 401 -7.03 -8.09 3.41
CA MET A 401 -7.34 -7.33 4.61
C MET A 401 -6.24 -6.30 4.87
N VAL A 402 -6.63 -5.06 5.10
CA VAL A 402 -5.71 -3.99 5.52
C VAL A 402 -5.28 -4.24 6.96
N VAL A 403 -3.97 -4.33 7.19
CA VAL A 403 -3.36 -4.50 8.52
C VAL A 403 -3.02 -3.14 9.10
N THR A 404 -2.34 -2.30 8.32
CA THR A 404 -2.10 -0.89 8.67
C THR A 404 -2.21 -0.04 7.42
N SER A 405 -2.75 1.17 7.55
CA SER A 405 -2.68 2.18 6.50
C SER A 405 -2.26 3.53 7.09
N LYS A 406 -1.46 4.26 6.33
CA LYS A 406 -1.17 5.68 6.56
C LYS A 406 -2.33 6.57 6.12
N SER A 407 -3.14 6.09 5.17
CA SER A 407 -4.34 6.79 4.74
C SER A 407 -5.42 6.56 5.79
N PRO A 408 -5.88 7.60 6.48
CA PRO A 408 -6.94 7.44 7.46
C PRO A 408 -8.33 7.21 6.81
N ALA A 409 -8.42 7.34 5.47
CA ALA A 409 -9.61 6.93 4.72
C ALA A 409 -9.77 5.40 4.69
N VAL A 410 -8.67 4.66 4.85
CA VAL A 410 -8.66 3.19 4.83
C VAL A 410 -8.40 2.65 6.23
N ARG A 411 -9.37 1.91 6.76
CA ARG A 411 -9.25 1.36 8.11
C ARG A 411 -8.47 0.05 8.12
N PRO A 412 -7.65 -0.20 9.16
CA PRO A 412 -7.28 -1.56 9.53
C PRO A 412 -8.53 -2.44 9.65
N GLY A 413 -8.49 -3.63 9.06
CA GLY A 413 -9.60 -4.58 8.99
C GLY A 413 -10.48 -4.46 7.74
N SER A 414 -10.42 -3.34 7.00
CA SER A 414 -11.10 -3.22 5.70
C SER A 414 -10.61 -4.29 4.74
N VAL A 415 -11.51 -4.79 3.89
CA VAL A 415 -11.16 -5.78 2.85
C VAL A 415 -11.22 -5.10 1.48
N VAL A 416 -10.14 -5.22 0.73
CA VAL A 416 -9.95 -4.60 -0.59
C VAL A 416 -9.57 -5.64 -1.64
N MET A 417 -9.87 -5.37 -2.91
CA MET A 417 -9.42 -6.19 -4.04
C MET A 417 -8.09 -5.69 -4.59
N ILE A 418 -7.09 -6.56 -4.69
CA ILE A 418 -5.77 -6.25 -5.25
C ILE A 418 -5.44 -7.24 -6.37
N GLY A 419 -4.99 -6.76 -7.51
CA GLY A 419 -4.60 -7.60 -8.65
C GLY A 419 -3.36 -8.45 -8.35
N LEU A 420 -3.28 -9.65 -8.94
CA LEU A 420 -2.12 -10.55 -8.72
C LEU A 420 -0.79 -9.93 -9.18
N THR A 421 -0.81 -9.11 -10.23
CA THR A 421 0.36 -8.38 -10.72
C THR A 421 0.91 -7.41 -9.69
N ASP A 422 0.03 -6.75 -8.94
CA ASP A 422 0.45 -5.80 -7.90
C ASP A 422 0.95 -6.53 -6.66
N LEU A 423 0.36 -7.67 -6.31
CA LEU A 423 0.88 -8.53 -5.23
C LEU A 423 2.29 -9.04 -5.56
N GLN A 424 2.55 -9.48 -6.80
CA GLN A 424 3.90 -9.86 -7.20
C GLN A 424 4.86 -8.65 -7.15
N GLU A 425 4.41 -7.45 -7.51
CA GLU A 425 5.25 -6.24 -7.40
C GLU A 425 5.57 -5.87 -5.95
N MET A 426 4.67 -6.15 -5.00
CA MET A 426 4.96 -6.02 -3.56
C MET A 426 6.06 -6.98 -3.12
N LEU A 427 6.02 -8.23 -3.59
CA LEU A 427 7.07 -9.22 -3.30
C LEU A 427 8.41 -8.81 -3.93
N ASN A 428 8.40 -8.33 -5.17
CA ASN A 428 9.59 -7.82 -5.84
C ASN A 428 10.25 -6.68 -5.06
N ALA A 429 9.44 -5.70 -4.63
CA ALA A 429 9.93 -4.56 -3.85
C ALA A 429 10.43 -5.00 -2.47
N PHE A 430 9.81 -6.02 -1.86
CA PHE A 430 10.28 -6.61 -0.62
C PHE A 430 11.68 -7.21 -0.79
N SER A 431 11.89 -8.05 -1.80
CA SER A 431 13.19 -8.66 -2.13
C SER A 431 14.28 -7.62 -2.41
N GLN A 432 13.99 -6.63 -3.26
CA GLN A 432 14.94 -5.55 -3.61
C GLN A 432 15.34 -4.71 -2.40
N ARG A 433 14.38 -4.40 -1.53
CA ARG A 433 14.64 -3.63 -0.30
C ARG A 433 15.47 -4.44 0.69
N LEU A 434 15.19 -5.73 0.81
CA LEU A 434 15.94 -6.63 1.67
C LEU A 434 17.39 -6.78 1.19
N GLU A 435 17.63 -6.89 -0.12
CA GLU A 435 18.97 -6.85 -0.71
C GLU A 435 19.75 -5.61 -0.28
N GLN A 436 19.18 -4.43 -0.48
CA GLN A 436 19.79 -3.17 -0.09
C GLN A 436 20.08 -3.11 1.41
N ASN A 437 19.15 -3.58 2.23
CA ASN A 437 19.30 -3.61 3.68
C ASN A 437 20.38 -4.62 4.14
N MET A 438 20.45 -5.81 3.53
CA MET A 438 21.51 -6.80 3.81
C MET A 438 22.88 -6.22 3.49
N LYS A 439 23.02 -5.59 2.32
CA LYS A 439 24.28 -4.93 1.94
C LYS A 439 24.66 -3.82 2.94
N LYS A 440 23.69 -2.98 3.31
CA LYS A 440 23.90 -1.89 4.29
C LYS A 440 24.40 -2.41 5.64
N VAL A 441 23.81 -3.51 6.15
CA VAL A 441 24.21 -4.12 7.41
C VAL A 441 25.57 -4.80 7.31
N ALA A 442 25.85 -5.51 6.23
CA ALA A 442 27.14 -6.16 6.00
C ALA A 442 28.29 -5.13 5.85
N ASP A 443 28.08 -4.06 5.09
CA ASP A 443 29.06 -2.98 4.93
C ASP A 443 29.37 -2.31 6.30
N HIS A 444 28.38 -2.18 7.18
CA HIS A 444 28.58 -1.67 8.53
C HIS A 444 29.34 -2.65 9.43
N ALA A 445 29.00 -3.94 9.38
CA ALA A 445 29.67 -4.97 10.16
C ALA A 445 31.15 -5.16 9.77
N ALA A 446 31.49 -4.91 8.50
CA ALA A 446 32.86 -4.99 7.98
C ALA A 446 33.70 -3.73 8.24
N ALA A 447 33.08 -2.59 8.58
CA ALA A 447 33.80 -1.35 8.84
C ALA A 447 34.59 -1.44 10.16
N PRO A 448 35.84 -0.93 10.22
CA PRO A 448 36.58 -0.86 11.47
C PRO A 448 35.81 0.03 12.46
N GLN A 449 35.34 -0.56 13.56
CA GLN A 449 34.67 0.16 14.64
C GLN A 449 35.72 1.13 15.24
N ARG A 450 35.50 2.44 15.05
CA ARG A 450 36.36 3.49 15.59
C ARG A 450 35.92 3.91 16.98
#